data_AF-M1IFV5-F1
#
_entry.id   AF-M1IFV5-F1
#
_cell.length_a   1.000
_cell.length_b   1.000
_cell.length_c   1.000
_cell.angle_alpha   90.00
_cell.angle_beta   90.00
_cell.angle_gamma   90.00
#
_symmetry.space_group_name_H-M   'P 1'
#
loop_
_entity.id
_entity.type
_entity.pdbx_description
1 polymer ?
#
loop_
_entity_poly.entity_id
_entity_poly.type
_entity_poly.pdbx_seq_one_letter_code
_entity_poly.pdbx_strand_id
1 'polypeptide(L)'
;MKRYPRDVAHSLAFLVAISKRESDLSGFELNNGYVKYVEYVEDSYDCKGIDLDVDPGIVKSTSTKMWNYLTGNKVEFDDKEKELLRKLGIDNG
;
A
#
# COMPACT_ATOMS: atom_id res chain seq x y z
N MET A 1 13.94 12.92 -8.02
CA MET A 1 12.90 12.45 -7.07
C MET A 1 11.80 11.78 -7.89
N LYS A 2 11.51 10.49 -7.66
CA LYS A 2 10.51 9.74 -8.44
C LYS A 2 9.12 10.23 -8.01
N ARG A 3 8.33 10.75 -8.95
CA ARG A 3 6.92 11.11 -8.71
C ARG A 3 6.09 9.90 -9.11
N TYR A 4 5.56 9.16 -8.14
CA TYR A 4 4.69 8.03 -8.43
C TYR A 4 3.35 8.50 -9.03
N PRO A 5 2.74 7.73 -9.93
CA PRO A 5 1.34 7.91 -10.30
C PRO A 5 0.44 7.94 -9.05
N ARG A 6 -0.67 8.70 -9.12
CA ARG A 6 -1.53 8.96 -7.96
C ARG A 6 -2.05 7.69 -7.29
N ASP A 7 -2.51 6.72 -8.09
CA ASP A 7 -2.98 5.43 -7.61
C ASP A 7 -1.89 4.63 -6.87
N VAL A 8 -0.66 4.67 -7.37
CA VAL A 8 0.51 4.06 -6.73
C VAL A 8 0.86 4.76 -5.41
N ALA A 9 0.79 6.09 -5.37
CA ALA A 9 1.03 6.86 -4.15
C ALA A 9 -0.01 6.55 -3.07
N HIS A 10 -1.29 6.45 -3.43
CA HIS A 10 -2.34 6.05 -2.48
C HIS A 10 -2.15 4.61 -1.97
N SER A 11 -1.80 3.69 -2.87
CA SER A 11 -1.50 2.30 -2.53
C SER A 11 -0.32 2.19 -1.56
N LEU A 12 0.72 2.98 -1.80
CA LEU A 12 1.90 3.03 -0.94
C LEU A 12 1.59 3.64 0.42
N ALA A 13 0.81 4.74 0.45
CA ALA A 13 0.35 5.36 1.70
C ALA A 13 -0.38 4.35 2.59
N PHE A 14 -1.26 3.53 2.00
CA PHE A 14 -1.96 2.46 2.71
C PHE A 14 -0.99 1.43 3.30
N LEU A 15 -0.05 0.92 2.49
CA LEU A 15 0.93 -0.06 2.98
C LEU A 15 1.84 0.53 4.07
N VAL A 16 2.20 1.81 3.97
CA VAL A 16 2.99 2.50 5.01
C VAL A 16 2.19 2.68 6.29
N ALA A 17 0.90 3.01 6.21
CA ALA A 17 0.02 3.09 7.39
C ALA A 17 -0.02 1.75 8.14
N ILE A 18 -0.12 0.65 7.40
CA ILE A 18 -0.07 -0.72 7.96
C ILE A 18 1.29 -1.01 8.60
N SER A 19 2.39 -0.70 7.90
CA SER A 19 3.75 -0.85 8.43
C SER A 19 3.95 -0.12 9.75
N LYS A 20 3.38 1.08 9.87
CA LYS A 20 3.40 1.90 11.09
C LYS A 20 2.41 1.43 12.16
N ARG A 21 1.63 0.37 11.89
CA ARG A 21 0.59 -0.17 12.77
C ARG A 21 -0.45 0.89 13.13
N GLU A 22 -0.82 1.74 12.19
CA GLU A 22 -1.91 2.70 12.39
C GLU A 22 -3.20 1.94 12.71
N SER A 23 -3.84 2.32 13.83
CA SER A 23 -5.06 1.66 14.30
C SER A 23 -6.31 2.09 13.54
N ASP A 24 -6.24 3.23 12.86
CA ASP A 24 -7.34 3.79 12.08
C ASP A 24 -6.96 3.79 10.59
N LEU A 25 -7.62 2.91 9.83
CA LEU A 25 -7.50 2.82 8.38
C LEU A 25 -8.78 3.30 7.67
N SER A 26 -9.70 3.95 8.39
CA SER A 26 -11.01 4.38 7.85
C SER A 26 -10.91 5.41 6.72
N GLY A 27 -9.79 6.13 6.65
CA GLY A 27 -9.48 7.02 5.53
C GLY A 27 -9.13 6.30 4.23
N PHE A 28 -9.02 4.96 4.21
CA PHE A 28 -8.72 4.18 3.01
C PHE A 28 -9.93 3.39 2.51
N GLU A 29 -10.04 3.24 1.18
CA GLU A 29 -11.07 2.44 0.53
C GLU A 29 -10.51 1.65 -0.65
N LEU A 30 -11.10 0.50 -0.96
CA LEU A 30 -10.78 -0.23 -2.19
C LEU A 30 -11.39 0.50 -3.40
N ASN A 31 -10.58 0.76 -4.43
CA ASN A 31 -11.02 1.41 -5.67
C ASN A 31 -10.40 0.73 -6.89
N ASN A 32 -11.20 0.02 -7.68
CA ASN A 32 -10.84 -0.51 -9.01
C ASN A 32 -9.37 -0.99 -9.16
N GLY A 33 -8.95 -1.93 -8.31
CA GLY A 33 -7.64 -2.58 -8.39
C GLY A 33 -6.49 -1.86 -7.66
N TYR A 34 -6.80 -0.93 -6.75
CA TYR A 34 -5.86 -0.36 -5.79
C TYR A 34 -6.57 0.15 -4.54
N VAL A 35 -5.82 0.47 -3.48
CA VAL A 35 -6.37 1.12 -2.29
C VAL A 35 -6.18 2.63 -2.38
N LYS A 36 -7.28 3.36 -2.29
CA LYS A 36 -7.34 4.81 -2.38
C LYS A 36 -7.45 5.40 -0.98
N TYR A 37 -6.60 6.36 -0.65
CA TYR A 37 -6.84 7.24 0.49
C TYR A 37 -7.90 8.30 0.12
N VAL A 38 -9.00 8.35 0.86
CA VAL A 38 -10.22 9.14 0.58
C VAL A 38 -10.03 10.61 0.95
N GLU A 39 -9.32 10.87 2.05
CA GLU A 39 -8.96 12.22 2.52
C GLU A 39 -7.60 12.67 1.98
N TYR A 40 -7.15 12.13 0.84
CA TYR A 40 -5.83 12.41 0.30
C TYR A 40 -5.65 13.89 -0.06
N VAL A 41 -4.94 14.61 0.82
CA VAL A 41 -4.33 15.89 0.50
C VAL A 41 -3.00 15.59 -0.17
N GLU A 42 -2.78 16.08 -1.40
CA GLU A 42 -1.59 15.79 -2.24
C GLU A 42 -0.24 16.03 -1.53
N ASP A 43 -0.22 16.87 -0.50
CA ASP A 43 0.95 17.21 0.33
C ASP A 43 1.10 16.37 1.62
N SER A 44 0.11 15.57 2.01
CA SER A 44 0.07 14.89 3.33
C SER A 44 0.78 13.53 3.36
N TYR A 45 0.78 12.79 2.25
CA TYR A 45 1.53 11.55 2.10
C TYR A 45 2.70 11.77 1.17
N ASP A 46 3.58 12.65 1.64
CA ASP A 46 4.89 12.85 1.09
C ASP A 46 5.65 11.53 1.21
N CYS A 47 5.55 10.66 0.19
CA CYS A 47 6.41 9.48 0.05
C CYS A 47 7.87 9.88 -0.22
N LYS A 48 8.25 11.14 0.04
CA LYS A 48 9.60 11.66 -0.05
C LYS A 48 10.49 10.85 0.88
N GLY A 49 11.45 10.15 0.29
CA GLY A 49 12.38 9.26 0.98
C GLY A 49 12.06 7.77 0.82
N ILE A 50 10.86 7.41 0.35
CA ILE A 50 10.55 6.04 -0.05
C ILE A 50 10.91 5.89 -1.53
N ASP A 51 12.16 5.53 -1.81
CA ASP A 51 12.57 5.08 -3.14
C ASP A 51 12.41 3.56 -3.21
N LEU A 52 11.19 3.12 -3.51
CA LEU A 52 10.95 1.73 -3.85
C LEU A 52 11.25 1.57 -5.33
N ASP A 53 12.39 0.94 -5.64
CA ASP A 53 12.64 0.39 -6.97
C ASP A 53 11.79 -0.88 -7.17
N VAL A 54 10.48 -0.68 -7.11
CA VAL A 54 9.45 -1.72 -7.18
C VAL A 54 8.47 -1.32 -8.27
N ASP A 55 8.04 -2.32 -9.04
CA ASP A 55 7.07 -2.14 -10.10
C ASP A 55 5.74 -1.55 -9.54
N PRO A 56 5.20 -0.48 -10.14
CA PRO A 56 3.92 0.12 -9.75
C PRO A 56 2.75 -0.87 -9.62
N GLY A 57 2.68 -1.87 -10.50
CA GLY A 57 1.68 -2.91 -10.49
C GLY A 57 1.80 -3.81 -9.25
N ILE A 58 3.01 -4.11 -8.80
CA ILE A 58 3.25 -4.87 -7.56
C ILE A 58 2.77 -4.07 -6.35
N VAL A 59 2.99 -2.75 -6.30
CA VAL A 59 2.50 -1.90 -5.19
C VAL A 59 0.97 -1.92 -5.14
N LYS A 60 0.31 -1.72 -6.28
CA LYS A 60 -1.16 -1.73 -6.37
C LYS A 60 -1.76 -3.10 -6.02
N SER A 61 -1.20 -4.17 -6.57
CA SER A 61 -1.64 -5.54 -6.28
C SER A 61 -1.48 -5.87 -4.80
N THR A 62 -0.31 -5.60 -4.23
CA THR A 62 -0.02 -5.81 -2.80
C THR A 62 -0.99 -5.04 -1.92
N SER A 63 -1.26 -3.75 -2.21
CA SER A 63 -2.22 -2.95 -1.44
C SER A 63 -3.63 -3.54 -1.47
N THR A 64 -4.10 -3.98 -2.64
CA THR A 64 -5.42 -4.58 -2.82
C THR A 64 -5.53 -5.91 -2.06
N LYS A 65 -4.51 -6.75 -2.19
CA LYS A 65 -4.42 -8.03 -1.48
C LYS A 65 -4.39 -7.82 0.03
N MET A 66 -3.64 -6.84 0.51
CA MET A 66 -3.58 -6.51 1.92
C MET A 66 -4.94 -6.00 2.46
N TRP A 67 -5.64 -5.17 1.69
CA TRP A 67 -7.01 -4.77 2.02
C TRP A 67 -7.94 -5.98 2.16
N ASN A 68 -7.90 -6.89 1.18
CA ASN A 68 -8.71 -8.10 1.20
C ASN A 68 -8.37 -9.00 2.39
N TYR A 69 -7.09 -9.13 2.73
CA TYR A 69 -6.63 -9.87 3.90
C TYR A 69 -7.17 -9.27 5.21
N LEU A 70 -7.04 -7.95 5.40
CA LEU A 70 -7.52 -7.24 6.59
C LEU A 70 -9.06 -7.26 6.73
N THR A 71 -9.78 -7.40 5.61
CA THR A 71 -11.24 -7.56 5.59
C THR A 71 -11.69 -9.03 5.71
N GLY A 72 -10.77 -9.95 6.01
CA GLY A 72 -11.07 -11.34 6.34
C GLY A 72 -11.12 -12.30 5.15
N ASN A 73 -10.71 -11.86 3.95
CA ASN A 73 -10.65 -12.72 2.79
C ASN A 73 -9.34 -13.52 2.76
N LYS A 74 -9.39 -14.75 2.24
CA LYS A 74 -8.17 -15.53 1.98
C LYS A 74 -7.43 -14.93 0.79
N VAL A 75 -6.14 -14.65 0.98
CA VAL A 75 -5.28 -14.03 -0.03
C VAL A 75 -3.93 -14.73 -0.06
N GLU A 76 -3.36 -14.88 -1.25
CA GLU A 76 -2.01 -15.41 -1.44
C GLU A 76 -1.13 -14.33 -2.08
N PHE A 77 -0.01 -14.03 -1.43
CA PHE A 77 1.01 -13.11 -1.94
C PHE A 77 2.06 -13.87 -2.75
N ASP A 78 2.41 -13.35 -3.92
CA ASP A 78 3.54 -13.85 -4.70
C ASP A 78 4.89 -13.39 -4.10
N ASP A 79 5.99 -13.87 -4.67
CA ASP A 79 7.33 -13.60 -4.14
C ASP A 79 7.72 -12.11 -4.18
N LYS A 80 7.27 -11.37 -5.20
CA LYS A 80 7.56 -9.93 -5.34
C LYS A 80 6.73 -9.12 -4.35
N GLU A 81 5.48 -9.50 -4.14
CA GLU A 81 4.61 -8.89 -3.15
C GLU A 81 5.12 -9.14 -1.73
N LYS A 82 5.55 -10.37 -1.42
CA LYS A 82 6.21 -10.71 -0.14
C LYS A 82 7.49 -9.90 0.06
N GLU A 83 8.31 -9.74 -0.98
CA GLU A 83 9.53 -8.92 -0.89
C GLU A 83 9.20 -7.46 -0.58
N LEU A 84 8.18 -6.88 -1.22
CA LEU A 84 7.72 -5.52 -0.94
C LEU A 84 7.26 -5.38 0.51
N LEU A 85 6.44 -6.31 1.00
CA LEU A 85 5.94 -6.30 2.37
C LEU A 85 7.09 -6.39 3.38
N ARG A 86 8.08 -7.25 3.13
CA ARG A 86 9.30 -7.34 3.96
C ARG A 86 10.11 -6.05 3.93
N LYS A 87 10.28 -5.41 2.76
CA LYS A 87 10.97 -4.11 2.64
C LYS A 87 10.27 -3.02 3.45
N LEU A 88 8.95 -3.10 3.57
CA LEU A 88 8.14 -2.20 4.37
C LEU A 88 8.03 -2.63 5.84
N GLY A 89 8.65 -3.75 6.26
CA GLY A 89 8.57 -4.24 7.64
C GLY A 89 7.19 -4.75 8.05
N ILE A 90 6.38 -5.18 7.07
CA ILE A 90 5.05 -5.74 7.29
C ILE A 90 5.18 -7.26 7.34
N ASP A 91 5.01 -7.83 8.53
CA ASP A 91 4.96 -9.29 8.72
C ASP A 91 3.55 -9.81 8.43
N ASN A 92 3.44 -10.66 7.41
CA ASN A 92 2.20 -11.31 7.02
C ASN A 92 2.40 -12.81 7.19
N GLY A 93 2.14 -13.29 8.42
CA GLY A 93 1.95 -14.70 8.79
C GLY A 93 2.77 -15.75 8.03
#